data_AF-A0A0L1JV82-F1
#
_entry.id   AF-A0A0L1JV82-F1
#
_cell.length_a   1.000
_cell.length_b   1.000
_cell.length_c   1.000
_cell.angle_alpha   90.00
_cell.angle_beta   90.00
_cell.angle_gamma   90.00
#
_symmetry.space_group_name_H-M   'P 1'
#
loop_
_entity.id
_entity.type
_entity.pdbx_description
1 polymer ?
#
loop_
_entity_poly.entity_id
_entity_poly.type
_entity_poly.pdbx_seq_one_letter_code
_entity_poly.pdbx_strand_id
1 'polypeptide(L)'
;MPKSFETALATLHARHVDAKAGFDVMVDRAKPGFKPVATRFRDFHAEQARAIAALLPEGARKDGSFMSTVNRTVVRLRDIFDELDEHVMKHIRSGEEWVHTAYLDAIELAPPDARAVLVDGMVQLETLIADTRRQD
;
A
#
# COMPACT_ATOMS: atom_id res chain seq x y z
N MET A 1 -23.50 -2.80 -5.80
CA MET A 1 -22.90 -3.60 -6.90
C MET A 1 -21.98 -4.63 -6.27
N PRO A 2 -21.93 -5.89 -6.77
CA PRO A 2 -20.94 -6.86 -6.32
C PRO A 2 -19.52 -6.33 -6.58
N LYS A 3 -18.59 -6.63 -5.67
CA LYS A 3 -17.18 -6.23 -5.79
C LYS A 3 -16.56 -7.00 -6.96
N SER A 4 -16.08 -6.29 -7.99
CA SER A 4 -15.36 -6.89 -9.11
C SER A 4 -13.86 -6.93 -8.83
N PHE A 5 -13.15 -7.84 -9.51
CA PHE A 5 -11.69 -7.90 -9.46
C PHE A 5 -11.04 -6.55 -9.81
N GLU A 6 -11.54 -5.87 -10.85
CA GLU A 6 -11.06 -4.55 -11.26
C GLU A 6 -11.21 -3.50 -10.16
N THR A 7 -12.37 -3.48 -9.48
CA THR A 7 -12.61 -2.54 -8.36
C THR A 7 -11.72 -2.87 -7.16
N ALA A 8 -11.46 -4.16 -6.90
CA ALA A 8 -10.55 -4.59 -5.84
C ALA A 8 -9.09 -4.22 -6.15
N LEU A 9 -8.62 -4.43 -7.39
CA LEU A 9 -7.30 -3.99 -7.83
C LEU A 9 -7.14 -2.47 -7.75
N ALA A 10 -8.16 -1.71 -8.13
CA ALA A 10 -8.15 -0.25 -8.01
C ALA A 10 -8.04 0.22 -6.56
N THR A 11 -8.77 -0.45 -5.66
CA THR A 11 -8.66 -0.19 -4.23
C THR A 11 -7.24 -0.49 -3.74
N LEU A 12 -6.68 -1.65 -4.07
CA LEU A 12 -5.34 -2.04 -3.65
C LEU A 12 -4.26 -1.08 -4.19
N HIS A 13 -4.34 -0.71 -5.47
CA HIS A 13 -3.43 0.27 -6.06
C HIS A 13 -3.49 1.63 -5.35
N ALA A 14 -4.71 2.14 -5.09
CA ALA A 14 -4.90 3.38 -4.34
C ALA A 14 -4.23 3.33 -2.97
N ARG A 15 -4.37 2.21 -2.25
CA ARG A 15 -3.71 2.02 -0.95
C ARG A 15 -2.20 2.07 -1.03
N HIS A 16 -1.58 1.48 -2.06
CA HIS A 16 -0.15 1.60 -2.27
C HIS A 16 0.29 3.03 -2.59
N VAL A 17 -0.46 3.75 -3.44
CA VAL A 17 -0.16 5.16 -3.74
C VAL A 17 -0.24 6.03 -2.49
N ASP A 18 -1.29 5.87 -1.69
CA ASP A 18 -1.49 6.62 -0.44
C ASP A 18 -0.41 6.31 0.59
N ALA A 19 -0.09 5.02 0.80
CA ALA A 19 0.95 4.61 1.72
C ALA A 19 2.32 5.17 1.30
N LYS A 20 2.67 5.08 0.01
CA LYS A 20 3.90 5.69 -0.52
C LYS A 20 3.97 7.18 -0.20
N ALA A 21 2.90 7.94 -0.44
CA ALA A 21 2.88 9.37 -0.16
C ALA A 21 3.08 9.66 1.34
N GLY A 22 2.52 8.84 2.23
CA GLY A 22 2.79 8.91 3.66
C GLY A 22 4.27 8.67 3.99
N PHE A 23 4.88 7.64 3.40
CA PHE A 23 6.29 7.33 3.62
C PHE A 23 7.25 8.33 2.96
N ASP A 24 6.89 9.00 1.86
CA ASP A 24 7.67 10.11 1.30
C ASP A 24 7.87 11.20 2.37
N VAL A 25 6.77 11.60 3.03
CA VAL A 25 6.81 12.58 4.12
C VAL A 25 7.65 12.08 5.31
N MET A 26 7.54 10.80 5.66
CA MET A 26 8.36 10.20 6.71
C MET A 26 9.84 10.21 6.36
N VAL A 27 10.23 9.85 5.13
CA VAL A 27 11.64 9.84 4.71
C VAL A 27 12.26 11.24 4.82
N ASP A 28 11.49 12.28 4.49
CA ASP A 28 11.95 13.67 4.55
C ASP A 28 12.16 14.16 5.99
N ARG A 29 11.37 13.65 6.95
CA ARG A 29 11.31 14.16 8.32
C ARG A 29 11.85 13.20 9.39
N ALA A 30 12.13 11.95 9.04
CA ALA A 30 12.54 10.91 9.98
C ALA A 30 13.88 11.20 10.66
N LYS A 31 13.96 10.85 11.94
CA LYS A 31 15.24 10.71 12.65
C LYS A 31 16.15 9.70 11.92
N PRO A 32 17.49 9.85 11.96
CA PRO A 32 18.41 8.99 11.21
C PRO A 32 18.20 7.48 11.42
N GLY A 33 17.83 7.03 12.62
CA GLY A 33 17.55 5.62 12.90
C GLY A 33 16.29 5.07 12.21
N PHE A 34 15.28 5.91 11.99
CA PHE A 34 14.00 5.49 11.37
C PHE A 34 13.98 5.65 9.85
N LYS A 35 14.81 6.55 9.31
CA LYS A 35 14.87 6.85 7.87
C LYS A 35 15.07 5.60 6.98
N PRO A 36 15.91 4.62 7.33
CA PRO A 36 16.04 3.39 6.54
C PRO A 36 14.74 2.58 6.46
N VAL A 37 13.97 2.50 7.55
CA VAL A 37 12.68 1.77 7.58
C VAL A 37 11.66 2.49 6.71
N ALA A 38 11.49 3.80 6.89
CA ALA A 38 10.58 4.60 6.07
C ALA A 38 10.91 4.51 4.57
N THR A 39 12.20 4.49 4.23
CA THR A 39 12.67 4.35 2.84
C THR A 39 12.27 3.01 2.24
N ARG A 40 12.43 1.91 2.98
CA ARG A 40 12.06 0.57 2.51
C ARG A 40 10.55 0.45 2.23
N PHE A 41 9.72 0.97 3.13
CA PHE A 41 8.27 0.99 2.90
C PHE A 41 7.88 1.85 1.69
N ARG A 42 8.42 3.08 1.58
CA ARG A 42 8.20 3.93 0.41
C ARG A 42 8.50 3.19 -0.90
N ASP A 43 9.68 2.56 -0.97
CA ASP A 43 10.15 1.90 -2.18
C ASP A 43 9.29 0.67 -2.51
N PHE A 44 8.94 -0.12 -1.49
CA PHE A 44 8.01 -1.24 -1.60
C PHE A 44 6.66 -0.79 -2.18
N HIS A 45 6.02 0.24 -1.61
CA HIS A 45 4.73 0.70 -2.11
C HIS A 45 4.81 1.28 -3.54
N ALA A 46 5.90 1.94 -3.89
CA ALA A 46 6.12 2.45 -5.24
C ALA A 46 6.30 1.33 -6.28
N GLU A 47 6.94 0.22 -5.91
CA GLU A 47 7.09 -0.96 -6.75
C GLU A 47 5.74 -1.69 -6.92
N GLN A 48 5.04 -1.96 -5.81
CA GLN A 48 3.75 -2.65 -5.85
C GLN A 48 2.69 -1.85 -6.60
N ALA A 49 2.63 -0.52 -6.44
CA ALA A 49 1.71 0.31 -7.24
C ALA A 49 1.93 0.12 -8.75
N ARG A 50 3.19 0.04 -9.19
CA ARG A 50 3.52 -0.21 -10.61
C ARG A 50 3.11 -1.62 -11.05
N ALA A 51 3.39 -2.63 -10.23
CA ALA A 51 3.03 -4.02 -10.51
C ALA A 51 1.51 -4.21 -10.60
N ILE A 52 0.75 -3.68 -9.63
CA ILE A 52 -0.71 -3.76 -9.59
C ILE A 52 -1.34 -3.01 -10.76
N ALA A 53 -0.80 -1.83 -11.13
CA ALA A 53 -1.28 -1.12 -12.31
C ALA A 53 -1.12 -1.95 -13.60
N ALA A 54 -0.09 -2.79 -13.69
CA ALA A 54 0.15 -3.69 -14.83
C ALA A 54 -0.88 -4.81 -14.97
N LEU A 55 -1.59 -5.16 -13.89
CA LEU A 55 -2.66 -6.17 -13.91
C LEU A 55 -4.01 -5.62 -14.40
N LEU A 56 -4.14 -4.30 -14.58
CA LEU A 56 -5.37 -3.68 -15.05
C LEU A 56 -5.52 -3.81 -16.56
N PRO A 57 -6.76 -4.01 -17.07
CA PRO A 57 -7.03 -3.96 -18.49
C PRO A 57 -6.58 -2.64 -19.12
N GLU A 58 -6.06 -2.69 -20.33
CA GLU A 58 -5.51 -1.51 -21.03
C GLU A 58 -6.56 -0.39 -21.21
N GLY A 59 -7.84 -0.75 -21.35
CA GLY A 59 -8.98 0.18 -21.42
C GLY A 59 -9.18 0.98 -20.11
N ALA A 60 -9.10 0.30 -18.96
CA ALA A 60 -9.23 0.93 -17.63
C ALA A 60 -8.04 1.85 -17.30
N ARG A 61 -6.87 1.63 -17.91
CA ARG A 61 -5.72 2.53 -17.81
C ARG A 61 -5.88 3.80 -18.66
N LYS A 62 -6.51 3.67 -19.84
CA LYS A 62 -6.63 4.75 -20.86
C LYS A 62 -7.83 5.67 -20.64
N ASP A 63 -8.95 5.14 -20.15
CA ASP A 63 -10.19 5.91 -19.94
C ASP A 63 -10.15 6.84 -18.71
N GLY A 64 -9.12 6.70 -17.85
CA GLY A 64 -9.01 7.46 -16.62
C GLY A 64 -10.07 7.10 -15.57
N SER A 65 -10.96 6.15 -15.84
CA SER A 65 -12.00 5.66 -14.92
C SER A 65 -11.36 5.07 -13.67
N PHE A 66 -10.23 4.39 -13.85
CA PHE A 66 -9.36 3.94 -12.77
C PHE A 66 -8.80 5.09 -11.94
N MET A 67 -8.12 6.06 -12.58
CA MET A 67 -7.54 7.23 -11.90
C MET A 67 -8.61 8.09 -11.20
N SER A 68 -9.83 8.14 -11.75
CA SER A 68 -10.98 8.86 -11.20
C SER A 68 -11.62 8.15 -9.99
N THR A 69 -11.52 6.82 -9.90
CA THR A 69 -12.06 6.04 -8.78
C THR A 69 -11.14 6.09 -7.54
N VAL A 70 -9.87 6.48 -7.71
CA VAL A 70 -8.87 6.55 -6.63
C VAL A 70 -9.14 7.70 -5.64
N ASN A 71 -10.16 8.54 -5.84
CA ASN A 71 -10.37 9.71 -4.99
C ASN A 71 -11.45 9.49 -3.91
N ARG A 72 -11.04 9.11 -2.69
CA ARG A 72 -11.51 9.59 -1.36
C ARG A 72 -11.04 8.67 -0.22
N THR A 73 -9.74 8.48 0.00
CA THR A 73 -9.21 8.08 1.33
C THR A 73 -7.84 8.72 1.63
N VAL A 74 -7.55 9.89 1.05
CA VAL A 74 -6.28 10.64 1.26
C VAL A 74 -6.17 11.26 2.67
N VAL A 75 -7.15 11.05 3.57
CA VAL A 75 -7.27 11.88 4.78
C VAL A 75 -6.64 11.26 6.04
N ARG A 76 -6.29 9.97 6.08
CA ARG A 76 -6.01 9.33 7.39
C ARG A 76 -4.55 9.24 7.84
N LEU A 77 -3.58 9.60 7.00
CA LEU A 77 -2.16 9.55 7.42
C LEU A 77 -1.66 10.89 7.96
N ARG A 78 -2.36 12.01 7.69
CA ARG A 78 -1.86 13.35 8.04
C ARG A 78 -1.86 13.62 9.55
N ASP A 79 -2.69 12.91 10.30
CA ASP A 79 -2.83 13.08 11.75
C ASP A 79 -1.80 12.27 12.57
N ILE A 80 -0.93 11.47 11.92
CA ILE A 80 0.12 10.66 12.58
C ILE A 80 1.42 11.47 12.76
N PHE A 81 1.54 12.64 12.12
CA PHE A 81 2.84 13.31 11.93
C PHE A 81 3.25 14.32 13.00
N ASP A 82 2.39 14.64 13.97
CA ASP A 82 2.76 15.56 15.05
C ASP A 82 3.56 14.87 16.18
N GLU A 83 3.60 13.54 16.19
CA GLU A 83 4.31 12.75 17.19
C GLU A 83 5.12 11.62 16.52
N LEU A 84 6.32 11.93 16.01
CA LEU A 84 7.36 10.91 15.76
C LEU A 84 7.89 10.39 17.12
N ASP A 85 6.98 9.76 17.84
CA ASP A 85 7.10 9.23 19.19
C ASP A 85 7.39 7.71 19.15
N GLU A 86 7.60 7.12 20.33
CA GLU A 86 7.79 5.69 20.63
C GLU A 86 6.72 4.77 20.00
N HIS A 87 5.64 5.34 19.46
CA HIS A 87 4.52 4.62 18.86
C HIS A 87 4.48 4.64 17.33
N VAL A 88 5.46 5.23 16.64
CA VAL A 88 5.47 5.32 15.17
C VAL A 88 5.35 3.95 14.49
N MET A 89 6.03 2.92 15.01
CA MET A 89 5.97 1.56 14.44
C MET A 89 4.58 0.93 14.60
N LYS A 90 3.88 1.21 15.70
CA LYS A 90 2.51 0.75 15.90
C LYS A 90 1.56 1.37 14.88
N HIS A 91 1.70 2.68 14.62
CA HIS A 91 0.88 3.37 13.63
C HIS A 91 1.13 2.88 12.21
N ILE A 92 2.40 2.62 11.85
CA ILE A 92 2.74 1.99 10.57
C ILE A 92 2.02 0.65 10.45
N ARG A 93 2.13 -0.23 11.46
CA ARG A 93 1.47 -1.54 11.44
C ARG A 93 -0.04 -1.43 11.25
N SER A 94 -0.70 -0.53 11.97
CA SER A 94 -2.14 -0.28 11.79
C SER A 94 -2.49 0.32 10.43
N GLY A 95 -1.59 1.10 9.83
CA GLY A 95 -1.73 1.57 8.45
C GLY A 95 -1.66 0.43 7.44
N GLU A 96 -0.69 -0.46 7.61
CA GLU A 96 -0.46 -1.59 6.71
C GLU A 96 -1.53 -2.68 6.77
N GLU A 97 -2.26 -2.81 7.88
CA GLU A 97 -3.43 -3.70 7.99
C GLU A 97 -4.49 -3.40 6.92
N TRP A 98 -4.64 -2.13 6.53
CA TRP A 98 -5.55 -1.75 5.45
C TRP A 98 -5.04 -2.16 4.06
N VAL A 99 -3.72 -2.14 3.84
CA VAL A 99 -3.11 -2.60 2.60
C VAL A 99 -3.24 -4.12 2.51
N HIS A 100 -2.97 -4.83 3.60
CA HIS A 100 -3.14 -6.28 3.72
C HIS A 100 -4.57 -6.73 3.46
N THR A 101 -5.56 -6.06 4.05
CA THR A 101 -6.98 -6.34 3.79
C THR A 101 -7.33 -6.17 2.31
N ALA A 102 -6.80 -5.12 1.66
CA ALA A 102 -7.01 -4.90 0.23
C ALA A 102 -6.35 -5.99 -0.65
N TYR A 103 -5.23 -6.58 -0.20
CA TYR A 103 -4.65 -7.76 -0.86
C TYR A 103 -5.59 -8.96 -0.78
N LEU A 104 -6.12 -9.28 0.41
CA LEU A 104 -7.04 -10.40 0.59
C LEU A 104 -8.27 -10.26 -0.32
N ASP A 105 -8.86 -9.07 -0.36
CA ASP A 105 -9.98 -8.72 -1.24
C ASP A 105 -9.66 -8.94 -2.73
N ALA A 106 -8.47 -8.52 -3.17
CA ALA A 106 -8.06 -8.66 -4.56
C ALA A 106 -7.75 -10.13 -4.91
N ILE A 107 -7.10 -10.86 -4.01
CA ILE A 107 -6.74 -12.28 -4.18
C ILE A 107 -7.97 -13.18 -4.26
N GLU A 108 -9.00 -12.89 -3.47
CA GLU A 108 -10.27 -13.65 -3.49
C GLU A 108 -10.95 -13.60 -4.87
N LEU A 109 -10.83 -12.46 -5.55
CA LEU A 109 -11.47 -12.19 -6.83
C LEU A 109 -10.55 -12.42 -8.04
N ALA A 110 -9.28 -12.79 -7.80
CA ALA A 110 -8.26 -12.83 -8.84
C ALA A 110 -8.36 -14.05 -9.76
N PRO A 111 -8.17 -13.88 -11.08
CA PRO A 111 -7.88 -14.99 -11.97
C PRO A 111 -6.50 -15.62 -11.63
N PRO A 112 -6.24 -16.88 -12.03
CA PRO A 112 -5.04 -17.61 -11.62
C PRO A 112 -3.71 -16.93 -11.95
N ASP A 113 -3.63 -16.24 -13.09
CA ASP A 113 -2.45 -15.52 -13.57
C ASP A 113 -2.13 -14.28 -12.70
N ALA A 114 -3.15 -13.49 -12.35
CA ALA A 114 -2.97 -12.33 -11.49
C ALA A 114 -2.76 -12.72 -10.01
N ARG A 115 -3.34 -13.84 -9.58
CA ARG A 115 -3.32 -14.28 -8.18
C ARG A 115 -1.90 -14.50 -7.65
N ALA A 116 -1.00 -15.06 -8.47
CA ALA A 116 0.39 -15.29 -8.07
C ALA A 116 1.11 -13.97 -7.73
N VAL A 117 0.97 -12.95 -8.59
CA VAL A 117 1.57 -11.63 -8.38
C VAL A 117 1.06 -10.98 -7.09
N LEU A 118 -0.25 -11.09 -6.83
CA LEU A 118 -0.87 -10.52 -5.63
C LEU A 118 -0.43 -11.24 -4.35
N VAL A 119 -0.31 -12.56 -4.38
CA VAL A 119 0.18 -13.33 -3.22
C VAL A 119 1.63 -12.99 -2.92
N ASP A 120 2.49 -12.90 -3.94
CA ASP A 120 3.89 -12.54 -3.75
C ASP A 120 4.04 -11.12 -3.16
N GLY A 121 3.24 -10.16 -3.62
CA GLY A 121 3.20 -8.80 -3.06
C GLY A 121 2.74 -8.78 -1.60
N MET A 122 1.73 -9.57 -1.24
CA MET A 122 1.24 -9.69 0.14
C MET A 122 2.29 -10.30 1.07
N VAL A 123 2.98 -11.36 0.64
CA VAL A 123 4.06 -11.99 1.44
C VAL A 123 5.23 -11.03 1.66
N GLN A 124 5.57 -10.21 0.67
CA GLN A 124 6.59 -9.18 0.81
C GLN A 124 6.17 -8.11 1.83
N LEU A 125 4.90 -7.67 1.82
CA LEU A 125 4.35 -6.75 2.82
C LEU A 125 4.45 -7.34 4.23
N GLU A 126 4.01 -8.59 4.41
CA GLU A 126 4.06 -9.29 5.70
C GLU A 126 5.49 -9.41 6.23
N THR A 127 6.45 -9.70 5.34
CA THR A 127 7.88 -9.77 5.67
C THR A 127 8.39 -8.40 6.15
N LEU A 128 8.03 -7.33 5.45
CA LEU A 128 8.45 -5.98 5.79
C LEU A 128 7.86 -5.52 7.14
N ILE A 129 6.59 -5.85 7.41
CA ILE A 129 5.95 -5.62 8.71
C ILE A 129 6.65 -6.42 9.81
N ALA A 130 6.95 -7.70 9.58
CA ALA A 130 7.61 -8.55 10.57
C ALA A 130 9.00 -8.03 10.94
N ASP A 131 9.75 -7.49 9.99
CA ASP A 131 11.06 -6.90 10.23
C ASP A 131 11.00 -5.69 11.18
N THR A 132 9.92 -4.90 11.16
CA THR A 132 9.74 -3.79 12.13
C THR A 132 9.66 -4.28 13.58
N ARG A 133 9.10 -5.48 13.81
CA ARG A 133 8.96 -6.05 15.17
C ARG A 133 10.28 -6.50 15.78
N ARG A 134 11.32 -6.68 14.97
CA ARG A 134 12.67 -7.06 15.44
C ARG A 134 13.53 -5.85 15.79
N GLN A 135 13.05 -4.65 15.48
CA GLN A 135 13.74 -3.38 15.74
C GLN A 135 13.12 -2.59 16.91
N ASP A 136 12.02 -3.10 17.49
CA ASP A 136 11.44 -2.66 18.77
C ASP A 136 12.26 -3.26 19.94
#